data_AF-A0A8J9S9B4-F1
#
_entry.id   AF-A0A8J9S9B4-F1
#
_cell.length_a   1.000
_cell.length_b   1.000
_cell.length_c   1.000
_cell.angle_alpha   90.00
_cell.angle_beta   90.00
_cell.angle_gamma   90.00
#
_symmetry.space_group_name_H-M   'P 1'
#
loop_
_entity.id
_entity.type
_entity.pdbx_description
1 polymer ?
#
loop_
_entity_poly.entity_id
_entity_poly.type
_entity_poly.pdbx_seq_one_letter_code
_entity_poly.pdbx_strand_id
1 'polypeptide(L)'
;MSSGVIRNKAAAALPRFRSAVRKLAQHGSEALQPKAVISLVTKERVWRNPLISNRIARTLRKQAIVDKTYGSFDAETGIGWDPQWDVQVAINKAQGQGRYPSIKIPKKTKRNRTREARALKIEANMVGMDERMEDIWKQRQASKPPKTFENLYKRNLKVKK
;
A
#
# COMPACT_ATOMS: atom_id res chain seq x y z
N MET A 1 -38.01 -35.15 -7.57
CA MET A 1 -38.28 -33.70 -7.53
C MET A 1 -37.54 -33.06 -8.70
N SER A 2 -38.28 -32.74 -9.75
CA SER A 2 -37.74 -32.17 -11.00
C SER A 2 -37.52 -30.67 -10.80
N SER A 3 -36.26 -30.25 -10.68
CA SER A 3 -35.90 -28.83 -10.68
C SER A 3 -36.05 -28.29 -12.09
N GLY A 4 -37.19 -27.67 -12.37
CA GLY A 4 -37.46 -26.96 -13.62
C GLY A 4 -36.41 -25.89 -13.87
N VAL A 5 -35.53 -26.16 -14.84
CA VAL A 5 -34.61 -25.16 -15.39
C VAL A 5 -35.47 -24.13 -16.12
N ILE A 6 -35.67 -22.97 -15.50
CA ILE A 6 -36.29 -21.82 -16.13
C ILE A 6 -35.37 -21.37 -17.27
N ARG A 7 -35.57 -21.93 -18.46
CA ARG A 7 -34.96 -21.47 -19.70
C ARG A 7 -35.64 -20.17 -20.09
N ASN A 8 -35.26 -19.08 -19.41
CA ASN A 8 -35.45 -17.75 -19.96
C ASN A 8 -34.55 -17.65 -21.19
N LYS A 9 -35.02 -18.16 -22.33
CA LYS A 9 -34.54 -17.80 -23.67
C LYS A 9 -34.97 -16.37 -23.95
N ALA A 10 -34.52 -15.41 -23.13
CA ALA A 10 -34.37 -14.06 -23.63
C ALA A 10 -33.39 -14.17 -24.81
N ALA A 11 -33.72 -13.58 -25.95
CA ALA A 11 -32.85 -13.56 -27.13
C ALA A 11 -31.50 -12.94 -26.74
N ALA A 12 -30.57 -13.79 -26.28
CA ALA A 12 -29.33 -13.35 -25.69
C ALA A 12 -28.50 -12.78 -26.83
N ALA A 13 -28.37 -11.46 -26.86
CA ALA A 13 -27.47 -10.79 -27.76
C ALA A 13 -26.11 -11.49 -27.71
N LEU A 14 -25.59 -11.84 -28.88
CA LEU A 14 -24.35 -12.62 -28.99
C LEU A 14 -23.25 -11.99 -28.13
N PRO A 15 -22.49 -12.79 -27.36
CA PRO A 15 -21.57 -12.25 -26.39
C PRO A 15 -20.56 -11.33 -27.08
N ARG A 16 -20.36 -10.14 -26.50
CA ARG A 16 -19.47 -9.10 -27.04
C ARG A 16 -18.06 -9.62 -27.32
N PHE A 17 -17.60 -10.62 -26.56
CA PHE A 17 -16.28 -11.25 -26.69
C PHE A 17 -16.36 -12.72 -27.07
N ARG A 18 -16.90 -13.04 -28.27
CA ARG A 18 -17.07 -14.43 -28.74
C ARG A 18 -15.81 -15.29 -28.66
N SER A 19 -14.64 -14.72 -29.00
CA SER A 19 -13.37 -15.44 -28.95
C SER A 19 -12.97 -15.82 -27.52
N ALA A 20 -13.26 -14.96 -26.55
CA ALA A 20 -13.01 -15.24 -25.13
C ALA A 20 -13.97 -16.30 -24.61
N VAL A 21 -15.26 -16.22 -24.97
CA VAL A 21 -16.25 -17.23 -24.59
C VAL A 21 -15.89 -18.61 -25.16
N ARG A 22 -15.45 -18.68 -26.42
CA ARG A 22 -14.96 -19.93 -27.02
C ARG A 22 -13.77 -20.52 -26.25
N LYS A 23 -12.81 -19.67 -25.89
CA LYS A 23 -11.64 -20.09 -25.10
C LYS A 23 -12.03 -20.58 -23.70
N LEU A 24 -13.04 -19.98 -23.08
CA LEU A 24 -13.60 -20.46 -21.81
C LEU A 24 -14.30 -21.80 -21.96
N ALA A 25 -15.09 -22.00 -23.02
CA ALA A 25 -15.73 -23.27 -23.29
C ALA A 25 -14.71 -24.40 -23.55
N GLN A 26 -13.59 -24.10 -24.21
CA GLN A 26 -12.55 -25.08 -24.55
C GLN A 26 -11.60 -25.41 -23.40
N HIS A 27 -11.24 -24.42 -22.58
CA HIS A 27 -10.16 -24.55 -21.59
C HIS A 27 -10.59 -24.27 -20.15
N GLY A 28 -11.83 -23.83 -19.93
CA GLY A 28 -12.35 -23.49 -18.60
C GLY A 28 -11.49 -22.46 -17.87
N SER A 29 -11.16 -22.78 -16.61
CA SER A 29 -10.35 -21.94 -15.73
C SER A 29 -8.92 -21.70 -16.25
N GLU A 30 -8.37 -22.64 -17.03
CA GLU A 30 -7.01 -22.54 -17.56
C GLU A 30 -6.84 -21.38 -18.54
N ALA A 31 -7.93 -20.95 -19.20
CA ALA A 31 -7.89 -19.80 -20.10
C ALA A 31 -7.57 -18.47 -19.38
N LEU A 32 -7.81 -18.42 -18.06
CA LEU A 32 -7.66 -17.24 -17.22
C LEU A 32 -6.32 -17.20 -16.48
N GLN A 33 -5.60 -18.32 -16.44
CA GLN A 33 -4.36 -18.45 -15.68
C GLN A 33 -3.13 -18.32 -16.60
N PRO A 34 -2.05 -17.65 -16.13
CA PRO A 34 -0.78 -17.68 -16.84
C PRO A 34 -0.18 -19.09 -16.77
N LYS A 35 0.42 -19.54 -17.88
CA LYS A 35 1.04 -20.87 -17.97
C LYS A 35 2.55 -20.75 -18.14
N ALA A 36 3.29 -21.53 -17.36
CA ALA A 36 4.71 -21.70 -17.60
C ALA A 36 4.93 -22.76 -18.69
N VAL A 37 5.67 -22.40 -19.73
CA VAL A 37 6.00 -23.29 -20.85
C VAL A 37 7.51 -23.34 -20.98
N ILE A 38 8.06 -24.54 -21.20
CA ILE A 38 9.50 -24.70 -21.47
C ILE A 38 9.74 -24.28 -22.92
N SER A 39 10.62 -23.29 -23.12
CA SER A 39 11.02 -22.84 -24.44
C SER A 39 11.84 -23.93 -25.13
N LEU A 40 11.44 -24.34 -26.33
CA LEU A 40 12.19 -25.36 -27.10
C LEU A 40 13.55 -24.82 -27.58
N VAL A 41 13.69 -23.50 -27.72
CA VAL A 41 14.91 -22.85 -28.22
C VAL A 41 15.94 -22.67 -27.11
N THR A 42 15.53 -22.09 -25.98
CA THR A 42 16.43 -21.76 -24.87
C THR A 42 16.44 -22.81 -23.76
N LYS A 43 15.52 -23.78 -23.79
CA LYS A 43 15.28 -24.77 -22.72
C LYS A 43 14.94 -24.17 -21.35
N GLU A 44 14.65 -22.88 -21.31
CA GLU A 44 14.27 -22.15 -20.09
C GLU A 44 12.76 -22.13 -19.89
N ARG A 45 12.35 -21.95 -18.63
CA ARG A 45 10.94 -21.79 -18.25
C ARG A 45 10.47 -20.37 -18.57
N VAL A 46 9.59 -20.22 -19.55
CA VAL A 46 9.01 -18.93 -19.95
C VAL A 46 7.55 -18.86 -19.53
N TRP A 47 7.17 -17.76 -18.88
CA TRP A 47 5.78 -17.51 -18.52
C TRP A 47 5.01 -16.91 -19.70
N ARG A 48 3.91 -17.56 -20.08
CA ARG A 48 2.98 -17.03 -21.07
C ARG A 48 1.77 -16.38 -20.39
N ASN A 49 1.32 -15.31 -21.02
CA ASN A 49 0.09 -14.61 -20.64
C ASN A 49 -1.13 -15.55 -20.75
N PRO A 50 -2.18 -15.30 -19.94
CA PRO A 50 -3.44 -16.06 -20.06
C PRO A 50 -4.07 -15.88 -21.44
N LEU A 51 -4.84 -16.88 -21.88
CA LEU A 51 -5.52 -16.86 -23.18
C LEU A 51 -6.56 -15.73 -23.28
N ILE A 52 -7.07 -15.27 -22.13
CA ILE A 52 -8.04 -14.19 -21.99
C ILE A 52 -7.48 -13.16 -20.99
N SER A 53 -7.54 -11.88 -21.37
CA SER A 53 -7.07 -10.82 -20.47
C SER A 53 -7.99 -10.63 -19.27
N ASN A 54 -7.41 -10.19 -18.15
CA ASN A 54 -8.14 -9.90 -16.91
C ASN A 54 -9.29 -8.90 -17.11
N ARG A 55 -9.13 -7.92 -18.02
CA ARG A 55 -10.19 -6.93 -18.30
C ARG A 55 -11.40 -7.58 -18.96
N ILE A 56 -11.17 -8.44 -19.95
CA ILE A 56 -12.24 -9.14 -20.67
C ILE A 56 -12.95 -10.11 -19.74
N ALA A 57 -12.18 -10.91 -18.99
CA ALA A 57 -12.71 -11.83 -17.98
C ALA A 57 -13.62 -11.13 -16.96
N ARG A 58 -13.16 -10.00 -16.39
CA ARG A 58 -13.98 -9.19 -15.46
C ARG A 58 -15.24 -8.62 -16.10
N THR A 59 -15.21 -8.32 -17.39
CA THR A 59 -16.39 -7.79 -18.10
C THR A 59 -17.42 -8.89 -18.31
N LEU A 60 -17.00 -10.07 -18.76
CA LEU A 60 -17.88 -11.24 -18.88
C LEU A 60 -18.47 -11.66 -17.53
N ARG A 61 -17.65 -11.67 -16.48
CA ARG A 61 -18.10 -11.92 -15.10
C ARG A 61 -19.18 -10.93 -14.65
N LYS A 62 -18.96 -9.63 -14.86
CA LYS A 62 -19.95 -8.59 -14.53
C LYS A 62 -21.25 -8.80 -15.31
N GLN A 63 -21.15 -9.13 -16.59
CA GLN A 63 -22.31 -9.39 -17.42
C GLN A 63 -23.10 -10.61 -16.90
N ALA A 64 -22.44 -11.72 -16.59
CA ALA A 64 -23.10 -12.89 -16.00
C ALA A 64 -23.78 -12.60 -14.65
N ILE A 65 -23.23 -11.69 -13.83
CA ILE A 65 -23.87 -11.24 -12.58
C ILE A 65 -25.14 -10.44 -12.87
N VAL A 66 -25.08 -9.51 -13.83
CA VAL A 66 -26.24 -8.71 -14.26
C VAL A 66 -27.34 -9.60 -14.84
N ASP A 67 -26.96 -10.57 -15.66
CA ASP A 67 -27.86 -11.49 -16.35
C ASP A 67 -28.36 -12.63 -15.44
N LYS A 68 -27.93 -12.65 -14.17
CA LYS A 68 -28.25 -13.70 -13.16
C LYS A 68 -27.83 -15.12 -13.58
N THR A 69 -26.83 -15.23 -14.45
CA THR A 69 -26.25 -16.51 -14.90
C THR A 69 -24.91 -16.81 -14.21
N TYR A 70 -24.60 -16.12 -13.12
CA TYR A 70 -23.44 -16.42 -12.28
C TYR A 70 -23.71 -17.65 -11.42
N GLY A 71 -22.85 -18.66 -11.49
CA GLY A 71 -23.00 -19.93 -10.74
C GLY A 71 -22.88 -21.18 -11.61
N SER A 72 -23.33 -21.09 -12.87
CA SER A 72 -23.22 -22.16 -13.86
C SER A 72 -22.75 -21.58 -15.19
N PHE A 73 -21.80 -22.23 -15.84
CA PHE A 73 -21.40 -21.90 -17.20
C PHE A 73 -21.94 -22.96 -18.16
N ASP A 74 -22.69 -22.53 -19.18
CA ASP A 74 -23.12 -23.39 -20.26
C ASP A 74 -22.14 -23.28 -21.44
N ALA A 75 -21.48 -24.39 -21.77
CA ALA A 75 -20.50 -24.45 -22.85
C ALA A 75 -21.13 -24.36 -24.24
N GLU A 76 -22.39 -24.77 -24.40
CA GLU A 76 -23.07 -24.76 -25.71
C GLU A 76 -23.48 -23.34 -26.10
N THR A 77 -24.10 -22.63 -25.15
CA THR A 77 -24.55 -21.25 -25.36
C THR A 77 -23.47 -20.21 -25.07
N GLY A 78 -22.45 -20.58 -24.29
CA GLY A 78 -21.39 -19.68 -23.84
C GLY A 78 -21.88 -18.64 -22.83
N ILE A 79 -23.02 -18.90 -22.19
CA ILE A 79 -23.67 -18.01 -21.23
C ILE A 79 -23.30 -18.48 -19.82
N GLY A 80 -23.05 -17.51 -18.94
CA GLY A 80 -22.81 -17.75 -17.53
C GLY A 80 -21.36 -17.55 -17.12
N TRP A 81 -21.12 -17.79 -15.83
CA TRP A 81 -19.79 -17.69 -15.24
C TRP A 81 -19.68 -18.66 -14.08
N ASP A 82 -18.65 -19.50 -14.10
CA ASP A 82 -18.37 -20.45 -13.04
C ASP A 82 -17.60 -19.77 -11.89
N PRO A 83 -18.10 -19.80 -10.64
CA PRO A 83 -17.39 -19.28 -9.48
C PRO A 83 -16.01 -19.91 -9.26
N GLN A 84 -15.78 -21.15 -9.69
CA GLN A 84 -14.47 -21.82 -9.59
C GLN A 84 -13.39 -21.11 -10.44
N TRP A 85 -13.78 -20.25 -11.38
CA TRP A 85 -12.83 -19.45 -12.16
C TRP A 85 -12.30 -18.24 -11.38
N ASP A 86 -12.95 -17.87 -10.27
CA ASP A 86 -12.53 -16.80 -9.38
C ASP A 86 -11.51 -17.26 -8.31
N VAL A 87 -10.92 -18.46 -8.43
CA VAL A 87 -10.07 -19.10 -7.40
C VAL A 87 -8.92 -18.22 -6.91
N GLN A 88 -8.32 -17.36 -7.76
CA GLN A 88 -7.29 -16.41 -7.30
C GLN A 88 -7.83 -15.43 -6.25
N VAL A 89 -9.10 -15.00 -6.37
CA VAL A 89 -9.76 -14.11 -5.41
C VAL A 89 -10.07 -14.87 -4.12
N ALA A 90 -10.48 -16.13 -4.22
CA ALA A 90 -10.79 -16.98 -3.07
C ALA A 90 -9.52 -17.33 -2.27
N ILE A 91 -8.43 -17.73 -2.94
CA ILE A 91 -7.13 -18.04 -2.30
C ILE A 91 -6.56 -16.78 -1.63
N ASN A 92 -6.54 -15.64 -2.33
CA ASN A 92 -6.02 -14.40 -1.76
C ASN A 92 -6.85 -13.94 -0.54
N LYS A 93 -8.18 -14.11 -0.57
CA LYS A 93 -9.04 -13.85 0.58
C LYS A 93 -8.79 -14.81 1.74
N ALA A 94 -8.67 -16.11 1.46
CA ALA A 94 -8.47 -17.17 2.46
C ALA A 94 -7.10 -17.06 3.15
N GLN A 95 -6.06 -16.64 2.42
CA GLN A 95 -4.72 -16.39 2.97
C GLN A 95 -4.60 -15.05 3.71
N GLY A 96 -5.70 -14.33 3.95
CA GLY A 96 -5.68 -13.02 4.60
C GLY A 96 -4.99 -11.92 3.78
N GLN A 97 -4.64 -12.21 2.53
CA GLN A 97 -4.10 -11.25 1.55
C GLN A 97 -5.25 -10.52 0.87
N GLY A 98 -6.06 -9.82 1.68
CA GLY A 98 -6.98 -8.84 1.18
C GLY A 98 -6.25 -7.83 0.28
N ARG A 99 -6.98 -7.21 -0.65
CA ARG A 99 -6.43 -6.15 -1.54
C ARG A 99 -5.77 -5.01 -0.76
N TYR A 100 -6.17 -4.86 0.50
CA TYR A 100 -5.51 -4.07 1.51
C TYR A 100 -5.07 -5.06 2.60
N PRO A 101 -3.77 -5.32 2.79
CA PRO A 101 -3.33 -5.90 4.05
C PRO A 101 -3.89 -5.00 5.16
N SER A 102 -4.42 -5.60 6.23
CA SER A 102 -4.99 -4.93 7.41
C SER A 102 -4.48 -3.50 7.61
N ILE A 103 -5.37 -2.54 7.88
CA ILE A 103 -5.03 -1.13 8.10
C ILE A 103 -3.87 -1.05 9.08
N LYS A 104 -2.64 -0.89 8.56
CA LYS A 104 -1.45 -0.81 9.40
C LYS A 104 -1.48 0.54 10.06
N ILE A 105 -1.23 0.56 11.38
CA ILE A 105 -1.09 1.81 12.11
C ILE A 105 0.00 2.64 11.42
N PRO A 106 -0.28 3.91 11.05
CA PRO A 106 0.67 4.69 10.28
C PRO A 106 1.94 4.94 11.09
N LYS A 107 3.10 4.78 10.43
CA LYS A 107 4.41 5.19 10.95
C LYS A 107 4.37 6.72 11.12
N LYS A 108 3.99 7.20 12.30
CA LYS A 108 3.91 8.64 12.65
C LYS A 108 5.18 9.39 12.16
N THR A 109 5.04 10.69 11.88
CA THR A 109 6.17 11.54 11.44
C THR A 109 7.34 11.50 12.45
N LYS A 110 8.57 11.80 12.01
CA LYS A 110 9.75 11.80 12.90
C LYS A 110 9.54 12.66 14.14
N ARG A 111 8.93 13.85 13.99
CA ARG A 111 8.59 14.77 15.08
C ARG A 111 7.66 14.15 16.13
N ASN A 112 6.66 13.40 15.69
CA ASN A 112 5.72 12.74 16.60
C ASN A 112 6.36 11.54 17.31
N ARG A 113 7.25 10.82 16.64
CA ARG A 113 7.97 9.68 17.23
C ARG A 113 8.99 10.08 18.31
N THR A 114 9.60 11.26 18.20
CA THR A 114 10.64 11.72 19.13
C THR A 114 10.16 12.81 20.10
N ARG A 115 8.85 13.09 20.15
CA ARG A 115 8.29 14.16 20.97
C ARG A 115 8.56 13.96 22.46
N GLU A 116 8.33 12.75 22.96
CA GLU A 116 8.54 12.38 24.37
C GLU A 116 10.01 12.47 24.77
N ALA A 117 10.90 11.87 23.97
CA ALA A 117 12.35 11.96 24.20
C ALA A 117 12.87 13.41 24.22
N ARG A 118 12.29 14.29 23.38
CA ARG A 118 12.61 15.73 23.41
C ARG A 118 12.11 16.41 24.68
N ALA A 119 10.92 16.06 25.17
CA ALA A 119 10.38 16.62 26.40
C ALA A 119 11.25 16.23 27.61
N LEU A 120 11.59 14.95 27.73
CA LEU A 120 12.50 14.44 28.78
C LEU A 120 13.86 15.15 28.76
N LYS A 121 14.41 15.40 27.57
CA LYS A 121 15.67 16.15 27.43
C LYS A 121 15.54 17.61 27.91
N ILE A 122 14.39 18.25 27.66
CA ILE A 122 14.13 19.61 28.13
C ILE A 122 14.00 19.60 29.64
N GLU A 123 13.23 18.68 30.22
CA GLU A 123 13.07 18.54 31.67
C GLU A 123 14.42 18.33 32.36
N ALA A 124 15.24 17.39 31.88
CA ALA A 124 16.58 17.16 32.41
C ALA A 124 17.47 18.42 32.33
N ASN A 125 17.37 19.19 31.24
CA ASN A 125 18.12 20.44 31.09
C ASN A 125 17.61 21.56 32.02
N MET A 126 16.36 21.52 32.46
CA MET A 126 15.81 22.50 33.39
C MET A 126 16.21 22.23 34.85
N VAL A 127 16.51 20.97 35.20
CA VAL A 127 16.99 20.60 36.54
C VAL A 127 18.37 21.23 36.80
N GLY A 128 18.48 22.04 37.85
CA GLY A 128 19.74 22.74 38.19
C GLY A 128 20.08 23.88 37.20
N MET A 129 19.09 24.42 36.49
CA MET A 129 19.31 25.59 35.63
C MET A 129 19.68 26.82 36.47
N ASP A 130 19.08 26.99 37.65
CA ASP A 130 19.34 28.13 38.53
C ASP A 130 20.79 28.16 39.00
N GLU A 131 21.32 27.01 39.43
CA GLU A 131 22.73 26.85 39.81
C GLU A 131 23.68 27.20 38.66
N ARG A 132 23.39 26.69 37.45
CA ARG A 132 24.16 27.03 36.23
C ARG A 132 24.13 28.52 35.92
N MET A 133 22.99 29.17 36.13
CA MET A 133 22.85 30.61 35.93
C MET A 133 23.68 31.39 36.95
N GLU A 134 23.69 30.97 38.22
CA GLU A 134 24.53 31.57 39.26
C GLU A 134 26.02 31.43 38.94
N ASP A 135 26.46 30.26 38.48
CA ASP A 135 27.85 30.04 38.11
C ASP A 135 28.28 30.92 36.93
N ILE A 136 27.43 31.05 35.90
CA ILE A 136 27.67 31.98 34.80
C ILE A 136 27.77 33.41 35.30
N TRP A 137 26.93 33.81 36.26
CA TRP A 137 26.97 35.15 36.85
C TRP A 137 28.25 35.38 37.65
N LYS A 138 28.66 34.41 38.49
CA LYS A 138 29.93 34.45 39.24
C LYS A 138 31.12 34.56 38.30
N GLN A 139 31.17 33.74 37.25
CA GLN A 139 32.22 33.79 36.22
C GLN A 139 32.26 35.14 35.51
N ARG A 140 31.10 35.70 35.15
CA ARG A 140 31.00 37.04 34.54
C ARG A 140 31.43 38.15 35.48
N GLN A 141 31.22 38.01 36.79
CA GLN A 141 31.72 38.99 37.76
C GLN A 141 33.23 38.86 37.95
N ALA A 142 33.75 37.64 38.05
CA ALA A 142 35.18 37.38 38.19
C ALA A 142 35.98 37.81 36.95
N SER A 143 35.41 37.70 35.75
CA SER A 143 36.07 38.12 34.50
C SER A 143 36.02 39.63 34.26
N LYS A 144 35.27 40.40 35.06
CA LYS A 144 35.29 41.87 34.95
C LYS A 144 36.67 42.37 35.37
N PRO A 145 37.33 43.19 34.54
CA PRO A 145 38.62 43.76 34.90
C PRO A 145 38.47 44.58 36.19
N PRO A 146 39.46 44.55 37.09
CA PRO A 146 39.40 45.31 38.33
C PRO A 146 39.33 46.80 38.03
N LYS A 147 38.61 47.55 38.88
CA LYS A 147 38.44 49.01 38.78
C LYS A 147 39.70 49.78 39.23
N THR A 148 40.84 49.46 38.65
CA THR A 148 42.09 50.20 38.86
C THR A 148 42.16 51.40 37.92
N PHE A 149 42.92 52.43 38.31
CA PHE A 149 43.10 53.67 37.53
C PHE A 149 43.55 53.38 36.09
N GLU A 150 44.53 52.50 35.91
CA GLU A 150 45.05 52.12 34.59
C GLU A 150 43.99 51.47 33.69
N ASN A 151 43.14 50.61 34.25
CA ASN A 151 42.07 49.96 33.50
C ASN A 151 40.96 50.95 33.13
N LEU A 152 40.64 51.90 34.02
CA LEU A 152 39.70 52.98 33.75
C LEU A 152 40.23 53.94 32.68
N TYR A 153 41.51 54.30 32.74
CA TYR A 153 42.18 55.14 31.76
C TYR A 153 42.24 54.48 30.37
N LYS A 154 42.66 53.20 30.29
CA LYS A 154 42.66 52.40 29.05
C LYS A 154 41.26 52.24 28.46
N ARG A 155 40.23 52.08 29.30
CA ARG A 155 38.83 52.02 28.85
C ARG A 155 38.36 53.35 28.26
N ASN A 156 38.63 54.48 28.93
CA ASN A 156 38.21 55.80 28.48
C ASN A 156 38.94 56.26 27.20
N LEU A 157 40.18 55.81 26.99
CA LEU A 157 40.92 56.03 25.74
C LEU A 157 40.33 55.27 24.54
N LYS A 158 39.86 54.03 24.74
CA LYS A 158 39.23 53.23 23.68
C LYS A 158 37.86 53.76 23.22
N VAL A 159 37.14 54.47 24.08
CA VAL A 159 35.80 55.03 23.79
C VAL A 159 35.87 56.32 22.97
N LYS A 160 37.03 56.98 22.88
CA LYS A 160 37.24 58.25 22.15
C LYS A 160 37.61 58.10 20.67
N LYS A 161 37.48 56.90 20.08
CA LYS A 161 37.53 56.67 18.64
C LYS A 161 36.14 56.30 18.15
#